data_AF-D4CEE9-F1
#
_entry.id   AF-D4CEE9-F1
#
_cell.length_a   1.000
_cell.length_b   1.000
_cell.length_c   1.000
_cell.angle_alpha   90.00
_cell.angle_beta   90.00
_cell.angle_gamma   90.00
#
_symmetry.space_group_name_H-M   'P 1'
#
loop_
_entity.id
_entity.type
_entity.pdbx_description
1 polymer ?
#
loop_
_entity_poly.entity_id
_entity_poly.type
_entity_poly.pdbx_seq_one_letter_code
_entity_poly.pdbx_strand_id
1 'polypeptide(L)' 'MLGDQVEVGCGSVLNPGTVIGRESNIYPLSSVRGCVNARSIYKRQGEVAEKREQ' A
#
# COMPACT_ATOMS: atom_id res chain seq x y z
N MET A 1 -0.86 -9.38 -5.07
CA MET A 1 -0.10 -10.13 -4.06
C MET A 1 0.11 -9.20 -2.87
N LEU A 2 -0.12 -9.70 -1.65
CA LEU A 2 0.06 -8.93 -0.41
C LEU A 2 1.21 -9.54 0.37
N GLY A 3 2.16 -8.70 0.81
CA GLY A 3 3.21 -9.10 1.74
C GLY A 3 2.67 -9.27 3.16
N ASP A 4 3.54 -9.76 4.04
CA ASP A 4 3.21 -9.94 5.45
C ASP A 4 2.91 -8.60 6.12
N GLN A 5 1.92 -8.59 7.03
CA GLN A 5 1.56 -7.40 7.82
C GLN A 5 1.20 -6.17 6.96
N VAL A 6 0.66 -6.38 5.77
CA VAL A 6 0.06 -5.29 4.98
C VAL A 6 -1.28 -4.91 5.58
N GLU A 7 -1.48 -3.62 5.78
CA GLU A 7 -2.74 -3.05 6.23
C GLU A 7 -3.41 -2.30 5.07
N VAL A 8 -4.64 -2.70 4.71
CA VAL A 8 -5.39 -2.09 3.62
C VAL A 8 -6.60 -1.36 4.17
N GLY A 9 -6.64 -0.04 3.97
CA GLY A 9 -7.78 0.78 4.34
C GLY A 9 -9.05 0.40 3.58
N CYS A 10 -10.20 0.51 4.22
CA CYS A 10 -11.49 0.15 3.66
C CYS A 10 -11.80 0.91 2.35
N GLY A 11 -12.54 0.26 1.45
CA GLY A 11 -12.89 0.83 0.14
C GLY A 11 -11.71 1.00 -0.81
N SER A 12 -10.53 0.47 -0.49
CA SER A 12 -9.42 0.43 -1.44
C SER A 12 -9.63 -0.62 -2.52
N VAL A 13 -9.26 -0.27 -3.76
CA VAL A 13 -9.28 -1.17 -4.91
C VAL A 13 -7.85 -1.55 -5.26
N LEU A 14 -7.55 -2.85 -5.14
CA LEU A 14 -6.27 -3.41 -5.56
C LEU A 14 -6.42 -3.95 -6.98
N ASN A 15 -6.00 -3.17 -7.98
CA ASN A 15 -6.17 -3.54 -9.38
C ASN A 15 -5.30 -4.76 -9.74
N PRO A 16 -5.63 -5.51 -10.80
CA PRO A 16 -4.79 -6.60 -11.29
C PRO A 16 -3.33 -6.17 -11.47
N GLY A 17 -2.40 -7.05 -11.09
CA GLY A 17 -0.96 -6.75 -11.09
C GLY A 17 -0.47 -5.95 -9.88
N THR A 18 -1.34 -5.62 -8.91
CA THR A 18 -0.92 -4.93 -7.68
C THR A 18 -0.08 -5.86 -6.79
N VAL A 19 1.09 -5.38 -6.38
CA VAL A 19 1.96 -6.01 -5.38
C VAL A 19 2.21 -5.00 -4.25
N ILE A 20 1.91 -5.37 -3.02
CA ILE A 20 2.18 -4.53 -1.85
C ILE A 20 3.23 -5.22 -0.99
N GLY A 21 4.37 -4.57 -0.80
CA GLY A 21 5.45 -5.05 0.05
C GLY A 21 5.04 -5.13 1.52
N ARG A 22 5.73 -5.99 2.27
CA ARG A 22 5.45 -6.22 3.70
C ARG A 22 5.46 -4.95 4.54
N GLU A 23 4.69 -4.96 5.63
CA GLU A 23 4.59 -3.91 6.64
C GLU A 23 4.15 -2.54 6.08
N SER A 24 3.53 -2.53 4.91
CA SER A 24 3.03 -1.33 4.24
C SER A 24 1.57 -1.05 4.55
N ASN A 25 1.21 0.23 4.58
CA ASN A 25 -0.15 0.70 4.87
C ASN A 25 -0.74 1.39 3.63
N ILE A 26 -1.96 1.02 3.26
CA ILE A 26 -2.72 1.66 2.19
C ILE A 26 -3.85 2.48 2.83
N TYR A 27 -3.93 3.77 2.52
CA TYR A 27 -5.02 4.62 3.00
C TYR A 27 -6.38 4.16 2.43
N PRO A 28 -7.48 4.36 3.17
CA PRO A 28 -8.81 4.01 2.69
C PRO A 28 -9.15 4.77 1.41
N LEU A 29 -10.10 4.23 0.64
CA LEU A 29 -10.57 4.78 -0.64
C LEU A 29 -9.45 4.94 -1.70
N SER A 30 -8.38 4.15 -1.61
CA SER A 30 -7.26 4.18 -2.55
C SER A 30 -7.47 3.24 -3.73
N SER A 31 -7.22 3.71 -4.95
CA SER A 31 -7.05 2.86 -6.13
C SER A 31 -5.55 2.61 -6.36
N VAL A 32 -5.09 1.39 -6.13
CA VAL A 32 -3.67 1.01 -6.21
C VAL A 32 -3.41 0.27 -7.52
N ARG A 33 -2.30 0.63 -8.20
CA ARG A 33 -1.78 -0.05 -9.40
C ARG A 33 -0.28 -0.21 -9.26
N GLY A 34 0.25 -1.31 -9.80
CA GLY A 34 1.69 -1.60 -9.79
C GLY A 34 2.21 -2.04 -8.43
N CYS A 35 3.45 -1.69 -8.12
CA CYS A 35 4.11 -2.11 -6.89
C CYS A 35 4.17 -0.98 -5.85
N VAL A 36 3.80 -1.29 -4.60
CA VAL A 36 4.12 -0.50 -3.41
C VAL A 36 5.26 -1.20 -2.69
N ASN A 37 6.34 -0.47 -2.41
CA ASN A 37 7.52 -1.01 -1.74
C ASN A 37 7.19 -1.48 -0.31
N ALA A 38 8.06 -2.30 0.28
CA ALA A 38 7.96 -2.68 1.68
C ALA A 38 8.13 -1.47 2.60
N ARG A 39 7.59 -1.53 3.82
CA ARG A 39 7.69 -0.46 4.84
C ARG A 39 7.31 0.91 4.27
N SER A 40 6.19 0.98 3.56
CA SER A 40 5.71 2.19 2.88
C SER A 40 4.27 2.53 3.24
N ILE A 41 3.93 3.82 3.20
CA ILE A 41 2.57 4.33 3.38
C ILE A 41 2.09 4.87 2.03
N TYR A 42 1.15 4.18 1.39
CA TYR A 42 0.49 4.63 0.17
C TYR A 42 -0.72 5.49 0.55
N LYS A 43 -0.66 6.79 0.25
CA LYS A 43 -1.77 7.71 0.53
C LYS A 43 -2.71 7.88 -0.65
N ARG A 44 -2.13 7.98 -1.85
CA ARG A 44 -2.80 8.04 -3.16
C ARG A 44 -1.78 7.86 -4.27
N GLN A 45 -2.25 7.79 -5.52
CA GLN A 45 -1.36 7.71 -6.69
C GLN A 45 -0.36 8.89 -6.70
N GLY A 46 0.92 8.58 -6.84
CA GLY A 46 2.01 9.56 -6.82
C GLY A 46 2.41 10.06 -5.43
N GLU A 47 1.73 9.61 -4.36
CA GLU A 47 2.05 10.00 -2.99
C GLU A 47 2.25 8.77 -2.10
N VAL A 48 3.50 8.32 -2.05
CA VAL A 48 3.97 7.20 -1.22
C VAL A 48 5.08 7.72 -0.32
N ALA A 49 4.98 7.45 0.98
CA ALA A 49 6.00 7.81 1.96
C ALA A 49 6.66 6.56 2.54
N GLU A 50 7.92 6.65 2.96
CA GLU A 50 8.55 5.60 3.74
C GLU A 50 7.96 5.56 5.16
N LYS A 51 7.65 4.36 5.63
CA LYS A 51 7.19 4.12 7.00
C LYS A 51 8.42 4.13 7.91
N ARG A 52 8.43 5.06 8.86
CA ARG A 52 9.46 5.13 9.90
C ARG A 52 8.98 4.39 11.13
N GLU A 53 9.79 3.49 11.64
CA GLU A 53 9.58 2.90 12.96
C GLU A 53 10.11 3.89 14.01
N GLN A 54 9.33 4.11 15.06
CA GLN A 54 9.74 4.85 16.24
C GLN A 54 10.32 3.89 17.26
#